data_AF-A0A945Y8H7-F1
#
_entry.id   AF-A0A945Y8H7-F1
#
_cell.length_a   1.000
_cell.length_b   1.000
_cell.length_c   1.000
_cell.angle_alpha   90.00
_cell.angle_beta   90.00
_cell.angle_gamma   90.00
#
_symmetry.space_group_name_H-M   'P 1'
#
loop_
_entity.id
_entity.type
_entity.pdbx_description
1 polymer ?
#
loop_
_entity_poly.entity_id
_entity_poly.type
_entity_poly.pdbx_seq_one_letter_code
_entity_poly.pdbx_strand_id
1 'polypeptide(L)'
;MSNVLSEQYLSLADADATAAAGARLAAALAGLPDVRFQVFLHGDLGAGKTTFSRGLLHALGHDGRVPSPTYTLIEPYELVPRPVYHMDLYRLRDGAEL
;
A
#
# COMPACT_ATOMS: atom_id res chain seq x y z
N MET A 1 0.83 -2.89 -22.85
CA MET A 1 2.28 -3.19 -22.87
C MET A 1 2.86 -2.67 -21.56
N SER A 2 3.30 -3.56 -20.66
CA SER A 2 3.84 -3.16 -19.37
C SER A 2 5.28 -2.67 -19.54
N ASN A 3 5.53 -1.39 -19.27
CA ASN A 3 6.88 -0.82 -19.26
C ASN A 3 7.50 -1.02 -17.88
N VAL A 4 7.82 -2.28 -17.53
CA VAL A 4 8.50 -2.60 -16.27
C VAL A 4 9.93 -2.10 -16.35
N LEU A 5 10.29 -1.11 -15.53
CA LEU A 5 11.64 -0.55 -15.48
C LEU A 5 12.61 -1.44 -14.68
N SER A 6 12.09 -2.18 -13.70
CA SER A 6 12.86 -3.10 -12.85
C SER A 6 11.94 -4.09 -12.16
N GLU A 7 12.42 -5.30 -11.90
CA GLU A 7 11.73 -6.31 -11.11
C GLU A 7 12.64 -6.79 -9.97
N GLN A 8 12.06 -7.00 -8.78
CA GLN A 8 12.77 -7.47 -7.61
C GLN A 8 11.92 -8.50 -6.86
N TYR A 9 12.58 -9.52 -6.32
CA TYR A 9 11.94 -10.58 -5.55
C TYR A 9 12.44 -10.52 -4.11
N LEU A 10 11.51 -10.59 -3.15
CA LEU A 10 11.79 -10.59 -1.71
C LEU A 10 11.15 -11.82 -1.09
N SER A 11 11.88 -12.53 -0.25
CA SER A 11 11.32 -13.58 0.61
C SER A 11 10.84 -12.95 1.92
N LEU A 12 9.56 -13.08 2.23
CA LEU A 12 8.91 -12.54 3.42
C LEU A 12 8.39 -13.72 4.25
N ALA A 13 9.04 -14.01 5.36
CA ALA A 13 8.78 -15.23 6.14
C ALA A 13 7.43 -15.20 6.87
N ASP A 14 6.95 -14.01 7.23
CA ASP A 14 5.78 -13.81 8.07
C ASP A 14 5.14 -12.42 7.87
N ALA A 15 4.13 -12.14 8.70
CA ALA A 15 3.40 -10.88 8.69
C ALA A 15 4.29 -9.68 9.08
N ASP A 16 5.23 -9.86 10.01
CA ASP A 16 6.11 -8.79 10.46
C ASP A 16 7.12 -8.42 9.36
N ALA A 17 7.67 -9.42 8.65
CA ALA A 17 8.49 -9.21 7.47
C ALA A 17 7.71 -8.48 6.36
N THR A 18 6.42 -8.80 6.19
CA THR A 18 5.55 -8.14 5.22
C THR A 18 5.28 -6.67 5.59
N ALA A 19 5.04 -6.39 6.87
CA ALA A 19 4.91 -5.00 7.35
C ALA A 19 6.23 -4.23 7.19
N ALA A 20 7.36 -4.86 7.52
CA ALA A 20 8.68 -4.28 7.33
C ALA A 20 8.99 -3.98 5.85
N ALA A 21 8.51 -4.80 4.91
CA ALA A 21 8.61 -4.50 3.48
C ALA A 21 7.86 -3.21 3.09
N GLY A 22 6.66 -2.99 3.65
CA GLY A 22 5.93 -1.73 3.49
C GLY A 22 6.71 -0.55 4.06
N ALA A 23 7.30 -0.70 5.25
CA ALA A 23 8.13 0.33 5.86
C ALA A 23 9.40 0.65 5.04
N ARG A 24 10.02 -0.35 4.42
CA ARG A 24 11.17 -0.16 3.51
C ARG A 24 10.78 0.67 2.28
N LEU A 25 9.57 0.48 1.75
CA LEU A 25 9.07 1.33 0.67
C LEU A 25 8.89 2.78 1.14
N ALA A 26 8.34 3.01 2.35
CA ALA A 26 8.24 4.36 2.94
C ALA A 26 9.61 5.05 3.00
N ALA A 27 10.63 4.34 3.49
CA ALA A 27 11.99 4.87 3.60
C ALA A 27 12.58 5.22 2.22
N ALA A 28 12.35 4.40 1.19
CA ALA A 28 12.78 4.71 -0.17
C ALA A 28 12.08 5.97 -0.73
N LEU A 29 10.80 6.16 -0.42
CA LEU A 29 10.00 7.31 -0.86
C LEU A 29 10.40 8.63 -0.15
N ALA A 30 10.96 8.55 1.06
CA ALA A 30 11.42 9.72 1.81
C ALA A 30 12.58 10.45 1.11
N GLY A 31 13.40 9.73 0.34
CA GLY A 31 14.52 10.30 -0.43
C GLY A 31 14.12 10.90 -1.78
N LEU A 32 12.86 10.77 -2.20
CA LEU A 32 12.40 11.26 -3.49
C LEU A 32 11.82 12.68 -3.41
N PRO A 33 11.96 13.49 -4.49
CA PRO A 33 11.30 14.78 -4.60
C PRO A 33 9.77 14.65 -4.48
N ASP A 34 9.06 15.76 -4.33
CA ASP A 34 7.60 15.71 -4.20
C ASP A 34 6.91 15.27 -5.50
N VAL A 35 6.72 13.95 -5.61
CA VAL A 35 6.10 13.28 -6.76
C VAL A 35 4.97 12.40 -6.28
N ARG A 36 3.92 12.31 -7.10
CA ARG A 36 2.81 11.39 -6.90
C ARG A 36 3.22 10.01 -7.41
N PHE A 37 2.91 8.97 -6.65
CA PHE A 37 3.13 7.58 -7.04
C PHE A 37 1.87 6.75 -6.79
N GLN A 38 1.76 5.62 -7.48
CA GLN A 38 0.69 4.66 -7.31
C GLN A 38 1.32 3.30 -7.03
N VAL A 39 0.83 2.61 -6.01
CA VAL A 39 1.27 1.25 -5.64
C VAL A 39 0.11 0.31 -5.86
N PHE A 40 0.27 -0.61 -6.81
CA PHE A 40 -0.69 -1.69 -7.03
C PHE A 40 -0.24 -2.93 -6.28
N LEU A 41 -1.06 -3.39 -5.34
CA LEU A 41 -0.83 -4.62 -4.59
C LEU A 41 -1.67 -5.74 -5.18
N HIS A 42 -1.00 -6.71 -5.82
CA HIS A 42 -1.64 -7.88 -6.42
C HIS A 42 -1.38 -9.13 -5.58
N GLY A 43 -2.38 -10.01 -5.52
CA GLY A 43 -2.28 -11.29 -4.83
C GLY A 43 -3.64 -11.74 -4.29
N ASP A 44 -3.74 -13.00 -3.94
CA ASP A 44 -4.98 -13.63 -3.47
C ASP A 44 -5.47 -13.10 -2.11
N LEU A 45 -6.67 -13.53 -1.71
CA LEU A 45 -7.17 -13.30 -0.36
C LEU A 45 -6.19 -13.91 0.65
N GLY A 46 -5.77 -13.12 1.64
CA GLY A 46 -4.78 -13.56 2.63
C GLY A 46 -3.32 -13.40 2.20
N ALA A 47 -3.02 -12.93 0.99
CA ALA A 47 -1.63 -12.73 0.51
C ALA A 47 -0.83 -11.63 1.25
N GLY A 48 -1.39 -10.97 2.27
CA GLY A 48 -0.68 -9.98 3.08
C GLY A 48 -0.76 -8.53 2.59
N LYS A 49 -1.57 -8.22 1.56
CA LYS A 49 -1.74 -6.86 1.01
C LYS A 49 -2.02 -5.79 2.08
N THR A 50 -3.02 -6.02 2.94
CA THR A 50 -3.36 -5.08 4.03
C THR A 50 -2.25 -4.98 5.08
N THR A 51 -1.50 -6.06 5.33
CA THR A 51 -0.35 -6.06 6.24
C THR A 51 0.78 -5.18 5.67
N PHE A 52 1.05 -5.28 4.37
CA PHE A 52 1.98 -4.40 3.67
C PHE A 52 1.55 -2.94 3.76
N SER A 53 0.28 -2.63 3.41
CA SER A 53 -0.25 -1.25 3.49
C SER A 53 -0.15 -0.66 4.89
N ARG A 54 -0.40 -1.47 5.93
CA ARG A 54 -0.27 -1.03 7.33
C ARG A 54 1.17 -0.65 7.67
N GLY A 55 2.14 -1.51 7.34
CA GLY A 55 3.56 -1.21 7.59
C GLY A 55 4.02 0.04 6.85
N LEU A 56 3.57 0.24 5.60
CA LEU A 56 3.81 1.45 4.83
C LEU A 56 3.23 2.69 5.51
N LEU A 57 1.95 2.68 5.88
CA LEU A 57 1.26 3.83 6.50
C LEU A 57 1.82 4.20 7.87
N HIS A 58 2.15 3.20 8.69
CA HIS A 58 2.79 3.42 9.99
C HIS A 58 4.17 4.06 9.83
N ALA A 59 4.98 3.58 8.89
CA ALA A 59 6.29 4.17 8.59
C ALA A 59 6.21 5.57 7.96
N LEU A 60 5.07 5.93 7.35
CA LEU A 60 4.79 7.27 6.86
C LEU A 60 4.22 8.21 7.95
N GLY A 61 4.05 7.73 9.19
CA GLY A 61 3.65 8.55 10.34
C GLY A 61 2.18 8.43 10.77
N HIS A 62 1.44 7.43 10.28
CA HIS A 62 0.11 7.14 10.82
C HIS A 62 0.20 6.29 12.09
N ASP A 63 -0.31 6.79 13.22
CA ASP A 63 -0.30 6.05 14.49
C ASP A 63 -1.61 5.27 14.77
N GLY A 64 -2.58 5.37 13.87
CA GLY A 64 -3.89 4.76 14.04
C GLY A 64 -4.01 3.33 13.51
N ARG A 65 -5.22 2.78 13.63
CA ARG A 65 -5.58 1.53 12.98
C ARG A 65 -5.56 1.71 11.45
N VAL A 66 -5.17 0.65 10.75
CA VAL A 66 -5.21 0.54 9.28
C VAL A 66 -6.01 -0.72 8.93
N PRO A 67 -7.35 -0.65 8.90
CA PRO A 67 -8.17 -1.76 8.43
C PRO A 67 -8.10 -1.89 6.90
N SER A 68 -8.60 -3.01 6.37
CA SER A 68 -8.85 -3.12 4.92
C SER A 68 -10.09 -2.28 4.57
N PRO A 69 -10.02 -1.35 3.61
CA PRO A 69 -11.17 -0.54 3.19
C PRO A 69 -12.12 -1.32 2.27
N THR A 70 -12.29 -2.63 2.49
CA THR A 70 -13.06 -3.51 1.59
C THR A 70 -14.52 -3.06 1.40
N TYR A 71 -15.10 -2.37 2.39
CA TYR A 71 -16.46 -1.86 2.35
C TYR A 71 -16.55 -0.36 2.07
N THR A 72 -15.56 0.42 2.51
CA THR A 72 -15.48 1.86 2.25
C THR A 72 -14.88 2.18 0.88
N LEU A 73 -14.28 1.18 0.22
CA LEU A 73 -13.49 1.21 -1.01
C LEU A 73 -12.21 2.03 -0.90
N ILE A 74 -12.28 3.21 -0.27
CA ILE A 74 -11.19 4.17 -0.08
C ILE A 74 -11.14 4.59 1.38
N GLU A 75 -9.94 4.55 1.98
CA GLU A 75 -9.65 5.13 3.28
C GLU A 75 -8.56 6.20 3.12
N PRO A 76 -8.84 7.49 3.38
CA PRO A 76 -7.86 8.55 3.32
C PRO A 76 -7.03 8.65 4.61
N TYR A 77 -5.74 8.94 4.47
CA TYR A 77 -4.81 9.20 5.56
C TYR A 77 -4.14 10.56 5.35
N GLU A 78 -4.41 11.51 6.26
CA GLU A 78 -3.87 12.87 6.23
C GLU A 78 -2.44 12.91 6.75
N LEU A 79 -1.50 12.45 5.93
CA LEU A 79 -0.07 12.40 6.25
C LEU A 79 0.67 13.59 5.63
N VAL A 80 1.70 14.06 6.32
CA VAL A 80 2.57 15.16 5.87
C VAL A 80 3.93 14.57 5.44
N PRO A 81 4.46 14.93 4.26
CA PRO A 81 3.95 15.93 3.31
C PRO A 81 2.91 15.39 2.31
N ARG A 82 2.63 14.08 2.30
CA ARG A 82 1.83 13.44 1.25
C ARG A 82 0.63 12.69 1.83
N PRO A 83 -0.62 13.05 1.50
CA PRO A 83 -1.77 12.25 1.86
C PRO A 83 -1.72 10.90 1.12
N VAL A 84 -2.22 9.86 1.77
CA VAL A 84 -2.30 8.51 1.20
C VAL A 84 -3.76 8.08 1.10
N TYR A 85 -4.14 7.51 -0.03
CA TYR A 85 -5.45 6.91 -0.24
C TYR A 85 -5.27 5.40 -0.35
N HIS A 86 -5.70 4.66 0.68
CA HIS A 86 -5.68 3.21 0.65
C HIS A 86 -6.96 2.71 -0.01
N MET A 87 -6.83 1.98 -1.11
CA MET A 87 -7.98 1.48 -1.88
C MET A 87 -8.00 -0.05 -1.87
N ASP A 88 -9.19 -0.63 -1.68
CA ASP A 88 -9.42 -2.08 -1.78
C ASP A 88 -10.60 -2.34 -2.71
N LEU A 89 -10.28 -2.77 -3.92
CA LEU A 89 -11.25 -2.94 -5.01
C LEU A 89 -11.74 -4.39 -5.13
N TYR A 90 -11.47 -5.26 -4.16
CA TYR A 90 -11.84 -6.68 -4.22
C TYR A 90 -13.34 -6.92 -4.48
N ARG A 91 -14.20 -5.97 -4.06
CA ARG A 91 -15.66 -6.07 -4.21
C ARG A 91 -16.24 -5.33 -5.42
N LEU A 92 -15.42 -4.54 -6.11
CA LEU A 92 -15.85 -3.84 -7.31
C LEU A 92 -16.00 -4.83 -8.45
N ARG A 93 -17.21 -4.90 -9.01
CA ARG A 93 -17.52 -5.81 -10.11
C ARG A 93 -17.31 -5.14 -11.47
N ASP A 94 -17.45 -3.82 -11.51
CA ASP A 94 -17.25 -2.99 -12.68
C ASP A 94 -16.52 -1.69 -12.27
N GLY A 95 -15.60 -1.21 -13.13
CA GLY A 95 -14.92 0.07 -12.93
C GLY A 95 -15.86 1.28 -13.03
N ALA A 96 -17.07 1.11 -13.56
CA ALA A 96 -18.11 2.14 -13.59
C ALA A 96 -18.79 2.41 -12.22
N GLU A 97 -18.51 1.58 -11.20
CA GLU A 97 -19.02 1.74 -9.83
C GLU A 97 -18.12 2.64 -8.94
N LEU A 98 -17.06 3.23 -9.52
CA LEU A 98 -16.13 4.21 -8.90
C LEU A 98 -16.49 5.65 -9.29
#